data_AF-A0A0G4G5V4-F1
#
_entry.id   AF-A0A0G4G5V4-F1
#
_cell.length_a   1.000
_cell.length_b   1.000
_cell.length_c   1.000
_cell.angle_alpha   90.00
_cell.angle_beta   90.00
_cell.angle_gamma   90.00
#
_symmetry.space_group_name_H-M   'P 1'
#
loop_
_entity.id
_entity.type
_entity.pdbx_description
1 polymer ?
#
loop_
_entity_poly.entity_id
_entity_poly.type
_entity_poly.pdbx_seq_one_letter_code
_entity_poly.pdbx_strand_id
1 'polypeptide(L)'
;MGSDKDALKTGPDGLPLIPEKDKKFNPVFFGLFYTIPVLVGLGIAYAIFAFGSTAVYTERISAVVAADLHWAFAAVAVLSRVVSFVNFYPMVYKNKIMGSKAKNLRSNPYLYKAIGDGAANNVIIFADGGDLGAYNRAQRSLHHMIENFAVILAGLFLVSQVFPFPVFVCTCVFGLGRILHQVGYTTGYGGHALGFMLSFITCQIIEGMCILVALKGLGVL
;
A
#
# COMPACT_ATOMS: atom_id res chain seq x y z
N MET A 1 -5.74 25.61 -1.17
CA MET A 1 -5.83 25.62 -2.65
C MET A 1 -4.58 26.32 -3.17
N GLY A 2 -3.60 25.59 -3.71
CA GLY A 2 -2.38 26.18 -4.25
C GLY A 2 -2.66 26.79 -5.61
N SER A 3 -2.24 28.04 -5.83
CA SER A 3 -2.48 28.81 -7.05
C SER A 3 -1.93 28.12 -8.31
N ASP A 4 -2.67 28.25 -9.41
CA ASP A 4 -2.39 27.71 -10.75
C ASP A 4 -1.12 28.27 -11.44
N LYS A 5 -0.25 28.97 -10.70
CA LYS A 5 0.91 29.65 -11.28
C LYS A 5 2.03 28.71 -11.75
N ASP A 6 1.97 27.43 -11.36
CA ASP A 6 2.85 26.36 -11.83
C ASP A 6 2.05 25.24 -12.54
N ALA A 7 1.06 25.59 -13.36
CA ALA A 7 0.38 24.59 -14.19
C ALA A 7 1.42 23.92 -15.11
N LEU A 8 1.57 22.60 -14.98
CA LEU A 8 2.43 21.83 -15.87
C LEU A 8 1.95 22.05 -17.30
N LYS A 9 2.85 22.43 -18.20
CA LYS A 9 2.53 22.50 -19.63
C LYS A 9 2.01 21.13 -20.06
N THR A 10 0.87 21.11 -20.73
CA THR A 10 0.26 19.88 -21.26
C THR A 10 0.61 19.67 -22.72
N GLY A 11 0.69 18.41 -23.13
CA GLY A 11 0.87 18.01 -24.52
C GLY A 11 -0.45 18.01 -25.29
N PRO A 12 -0.39 17.68 -26.60
CA PRO A 12 -1.57 17.56 -27.46
C PRO A 12 -2.58 16.50 -27.01
N ASP A 13 -2.17 15.57 -26.14
CA ASP A 13 -2.99 14.51 -25.55
C ASP A 13 -3.60 14.92 -24.19
N GLY A 14 -3.33 16.15 -23.72
CA GLY A 14 -3.79 16.66 -22.43
C GLY A 14 -2.95 16.19 -21.23
N LEU A 15 -1.91 15.37 -21.43
CA LEU A 15 -1.04 14.92 -20.36
C LEU A 15 0.10 15.93 -20.10
N PRO A 16 0.68 15.95 -18.88
CA PRO A 16 1.83 16.79 -18.60
C PRO A 16 3.03 16.50 -19.50
N LEU A 17 3.67 17.56 -20.01
CA LEU A 17 4.97 17.45 -20.68
C LEU A 17 6.05 17.20 -19.63
N ILE A 18 6.55 15.96 -19.61
CA ILE A 18 7.60 15.52 -18.68
C ILE A 18 8.95 15.52 -19.42
N PRO A 19 9.97 16.24 -18.91
CA PRO A 19 11.32 16.17 -19.45
C PRO A 19 11.84 14.72 -19.47
N GLU A 20 12.55 14.32 -20.52
CA GLU A 20 13.01 12.93 -20.68
C GLU A 20 13.88 12.45 -19.51
N LYS A 21 14.66 13.36 -18.92
CA LYS A 21 15.45 13.09 -17.71
C LYS A 21 14.60 12.67 -16.49
N ASP A 22 13.34 13.11 -16.42
CA ASP A 22 12.42 12.86 -15.31
C ASP A 22 11.56 11.59 -15.53
N LYS A 23 11.64 10.97 -16.71
CA LYS A 23 10.96 9.69 -17.03
C LYS A 23 11.76 8.44 -16.62
N LYS A 24 12.91 8.62 -15.97
CA LYS A 24 13.79 7.50 -15.60
C LYS A 24 13.22 6.73 -14.41
N PHE A 25 13.08 5.42 -14.58
CA PHE A 25 12.80 4.52 -13.48
C PHE A 25 14.06 4.35 -12.63
N ASN A 26 13.91 4.42 -11.31
CA ASN A 26 14.99 4.17 -10.37
C ASN A 26 14.79 2.79 -9.72
N PRO A 27 15.47 1.72 -10.22
CA PRO A 27 15.32 0.37 -9.69
C PRO A 27 15.82 0.24 -8.25
N VAL A 28 16.83 1.04 -7.86
CA VAL A 28 17.36 1.04 -6.49
C VAL A 28 16.32 1.58 -5.52
N PHE A 29 15.71 2.73 -5.85
CA PHE A 29 14.63 3.29 -5.03
C PHE A 29 13.44 2.32 -4.92
N PHE A 30 13.07 1.68 -6.03
CA PHE A 30 12.01 0.66 -6.02
C PHE A 30 12.36 -0.52 -5.11
N GLY A 31 13.59 -1.05 -5.22
CA GLY A 31 14.09 -2.13 -4.37
C GLY A 31 14.05 -1.75 -2.89
N LEU A 32 14.59 -0.59 -2.52
CA LEU A 32 14.61 -0.10 -1.14
C LEU A 32 13.20 0.12 -0.58
N PHE A 33 12.32 0.74 -1.37
CA PHE A 33 10.93 0.99 -0.96
C PHE A 33 10.14 -0.32 -0.79
N TYR A 34 10.49 -1.35 -1.55
CA TYR A 34 9.85 -2.67 -1.44
C TYR A 34 10.38 -3.49 -0.27
N THR A 35 11.68 -3.42 0.05
CA THR A 35 12.33 -4.29 1.06
C THR A 35 12.36 -3.69 2.46
N ILE A 36 12.66 -2.40 2.60
CA ILE A 36 12.81 -1.75 3.93
C ILE A 36 11.54 -1.91 4.78
N PRO A 37 10.32 -1.67 4.27
CA PRO A 37 9.13 -1.77 5.11
C PRO A 37 8.90 -3.16 5.69
N VAL A 38 9.25 -4.22 4.95
CA VAL A 38 9.15 -5.61 5.43
C VAL A 38 10.13 -5.85 6.56
N LEU A 39 11.37 -5.40 6.40
CA LEU A 39 12.40 -5.55 7.43
C LEU A 39 12.02 -4.79 8.70
N VAL A 40 11.44 -3.61 8.57
CA VAL A 40 10.90 -2.85 9.70
C VAL A 40 9.73 -3.61 10.35
N GLY A 41 8.78 -4.10 9.56
CA GLY A 41 7.65 -4.88 10.06
C GLY A 41 8.07 -6.16 10.80
N LEU A 42 9.01 -6.90 10.24
CA LEU A 42 9.62 -8.09 10.85
C LEU A 42 10.40 -7.73 12.12
N GLY A 43 11.16 -6.64 12.12
CA GLY A 43 11.87 -6.16 13.31
C GLY A 43 10.92 -5.80 14.46
N ILE A 44 9.80 -5.12 14.15
CA ILE A 44 8.76 -4.82 15.14
C ILE A 44 8.07 -6.10 15.62
N ALA A 45 7.75 -7.04 14.72
CA ALA A 45 7.16 -8.32 15.09
C ALA A 45 8.07 -9.13 16.02
N TYR A 46 9.38 -9.15 15.74
CA TYR A 46 10.37 -9.76 16.61
C TYR A 46 10.45 -9.06 17.98
N ALA A 47 10.41 -7.72 18.01
CA ALA A 47 10.38 -6.97 19.26
C ALA A 47 9.11 -7.27 20.09
N ILE A 48 7.94 -7.38 19.44
CA ILE A 48 6.69 -7.80 20.10
C ILE A 48 6.85 -9.20 20.72
N PHE A 49 7.47 -10.12 20.00
CA PHE A 49 7.73 -11.46 20.52
C PHE A 49 8.72 -11.45 21.69
N ALA A 50 9.85 -10.76 21.55
CA ALA A 50 10.96 -10.79 22.50
C ALA A 50 10.68 -10.01 23.80
N PHE A 51 9.97 -8.88 23.72
CA PHE A 51 9.66 -8.02 24.87
C PHE A 51 8.23 -8.19 25.40
N GLY A 52 7.40 -8.99 24.72
CA GLY A 52 6.06 -9.34 25.17
C GLY A 52 6.03 -10.61 26.03
N SER A 53 4.90 -11.29 26.04
CA SER A 53 4.72 -12.56 26.74
C SER A 53 5.34 -13.73 25.96
N THR A 54 6.67 -13.73 25.80
CA THR A 54 7.43 -14.69 24.98
C THR A 54 7.05 -16.14 25.25
N ALA A 55 6.87 -16.52 26.52
CA ALA A 55 6.46 -17.88 26.90
C ALA A 55 5.08 -18.25 26.32
N VAL A 56 4.10 -17.36 26.46
CA VAL A 56 2.74 -17.55 25.93
C VAL A 56 2.75 -17.58 24.40
N TYR A 57 3.54 -16.72 23.75
CA TYR A 57 3.68 -16.73 22.30
C TYR A 57 4.35 -18.01 21.80
N THR A 58 5.38 -18.50 22.50
CA THR A 58 6.07 -19.76 22.16
C THR A 58 5.14 -20.95 22.27
N GLU A 59 4.32 -21.02 23.32
CA GLU A 59 3.30 -22.06 23.49
C GLU A 59 2.29 -22.04 22.32
N ARG A 60 1.76 -20.86 21.97
CA ARG A 60 0.83 -20.70 20.85
C ARG A 60 1.46 -21.02 19.51
N ILE A 61 2.72 -20.62 19.29
CA ILE A 61 3.49 -20.99 18.09
C ILE A 61 3.61 -22.52 18.03
N SER A 62 3.93 -23.18 19.13
CA SER A 62 4.04 -24.64 19.18
C SER A 62 2.71 -25.32 18.83
N ALA A 63 1.59 -24.78 19.31
CA ALA A 63 0.25 -25.28 18.99
C ALA A 63 -0.09 -25.15 17.49
N VAL A 64 0.20 -24.00 16.86
CA VAL A 64 -0.05 -23.83 15.41
C VAL A 64 0.93 -24.65 14.57
N VAL A 65 2.16 -24.86 15.04
CA VAL A 65 3.14 -25.73 14.36
C VAL A 65 2.71 -27.19 14.44
N ALA A 66 2.23 -27.66 15.59
CA ALA A 66 1.71 -29.02 15.76
C ALA A 66 0.49 -29.33 14.87
N ALA A 67 -0.23 -28.28 14.42
CA ALA A 67 -1.33 -28.38 13.46
C ALA A 67 -0.92 -28.08 12.01
N ASP A 68 0.39 -28.00 11.71
CA ASP A 68 0.95 -27.64 10.40
C ASP A 68 0.51 -26.27 9.85
N LEU A 69 -0.07 -25.41 10.69
CA LEU A 69 -0.58 -24.10 10.27
C LEU A 69 0.54 -23.09 10.00
N HIS A 70 1.78 -23.34 10.41
CA HIS A 70 2.94 -22.49 10.08
C HIS A 70 3.13 -22.30 8.56
N TRP A 71 2.70 -23.27 7.74
CA TRP A 71 2.63 -23.13 6.28
C TRP A 71 1.55 -22.15 5.81
N ALA A 72 0.42 -22.04 6.52
CA ALA A 72 -0.60 -21.03 6.23
C ALA A 72 -0.08 -19.62 6.52
N PHE A 73 0.69 -19.43 7.59
CA PHE A 73 1.39 -18.18 7.86
C PHE A 73 2.41 -17.85 6.75
N ALA A 74 3.19 -18.83 6.30
CA ALA A 74 4.12 -18.67 5.19
C ALA A 74 3.40 -18.28 3.88
N ALA A 75 2.26 -18.93 3.59
CA ALA A 75 1.45 -18.64 2.41
C ALA A 75 0.91 -17.21 2.42
N VAL A 76 0.44 -16.71 3.57
CA VAL A 76 -0.02 -15.32 3.71
C VAL A 76 1.15 -14.34 3.53
N ALA A 77 2.34 -14.64 4.04
CA ALA A 77 3.52 -13.82 3.82
C ALA A 77 3.90 -13.73 2.33
N VAL A 78 3.93 -14.87 1.63
CA VAL A 78 4.19 -14.92 0.17
C VAL A 78 3.13 -14.15 -0.60
N LEU A 79 1.85 -14.36 -0.29
CA LEU A 79 0.74 -13.64 -0.92
C LEU A 79 0.87 -12.12 -0.70
N SER A 80 1.28 -11.69 0.50
CA SER A 80 1.55 -10.27 0.78
C SER A 80 2.59 -9.68 -0.15
N ARG A 81 3.68 -10.41 -0.41
CA ARG A 81 4.73 -9.97 -1.35
C ARG A 81 4.19 -9.85 -2.77
N VAL A 82 3.41 -10.83 -3.22
CA VAL A 82 2.82 -10.81 -4.56
C VAL A 82 1.86 -9.63 -4.72
N VAL A 83 0.93 -9.45 -3.79
CA VAL A 83 -0.02 -8.32 -3.80
C VAL A 83 0.72 -6.99 -3.77
N SER A 84 1.72 -6.84 -2.89
CA SER A 84 2.55 -5.64 -2.82
C SER A 84 3.25 -5.37 -4.15
N PHE A 85 3.90 -6.38 -4.75
CA PHE A 85 4.59 -6.24 -6.02
C PHE A 85 3.64 -5.78 -7.12
N VAL A 86 2.49 -6.42 -7.27
CA VAL A 86 1.48 -6.07 -8.29
C VAL A 86 0.97 -4.65 -8.09
N ASN A 87 0.71 -4.22 -6.86
CA ASN A 87 0.27 -2.85 -6.57
C ASN A 87 1.36 -1.79 -6.81
N PHE A 88 2.63 -2.14 -6.62
CA PHE A 88 3.75 -1.22 -6.87
C PHE A 88 4.19 -1.18 -8.33
N TYR A 89 3.98 -2.24 -9.10
CA TYR A 89 4.44 -2.33 -10.49
C TYR A 89 4.00 -1.16 -11.39
N PRO A 90 2.74 -0.65 -11.33
CA PRO A 90 2.32 0.51 -12.11
C PRO A 90 3.17 1.78 -11.88
N MET A 91 3.87 1.91 -10.75
CA MET A 91 4.73 3.07 -10.47
C MET A 91 5.88 3.22 -11.48
N VAL A 92 6.33 2.12 -12.08
CA VAL A 92 7.34 2.11 -13.15
C VAL A 92 6.90 2.96 -14.34
N TYR A 93 5.61 2.91 -14.67
CA TYR A 93 5.02 3.61 -15.82
C TYR A 93 4.41 4.94 -15.40
N LYS A 94 3.79 5.02 -14.22
CA LYS A 94 3.10 6.21 -13.73
C LYS A 94 4.00 7.45 -13.74
N ASN A 95 5.26 7.32 -13.33
CA ASN A 95 6.19 8.44 -13.34
C ASN A 95 6.58 8.89 -14.76
N LYS A 96 6.50 8.01 -15.77
CA LYS A 96 6.78 8.35 -17.17
C LYS A 96 5.65 9.14 -17.83
N ILE A 97 4.43 9.00 -17.32
CA ILE A 97 3.21 9.53 -17.94
C ILE A 97 2.68 10.77 -17.21
N MET A 98 2.71 10.77 -15.87
CA MET A 98 2.21 11.88 -15.06
C MET A 98 3.34 12.70 -14.43
N GLY A 99 4.51 12.09 -14.18
CA GLY A 99 5.58 12.74 -13.45
C GLY A 99 5.24 12.96 -11.96
N SER A 100 6.23 13.29 -11.14
CA SER A 100 6.03 13.52 -9.70
C SER A 100 5.23 14.79 -9.39
N LYS A 101 5.27 15.78 -10.30
CA LYS A 101 4.64 17.10 -10.12
C LYS A 101 3.17 17.17 -10.57
N ALA A 102 2.59 16.09 -11.09
CA ALA A 102 1.21 16.05 -11.60
C ALA A 102 0.09 16.24 -10.55
N LYS A 103 0.41 16.43 -9.27
CA LYS A 103 -0.56 16.68 -8.18
C LYS A 103 -1.77 15.72 -8.27
N ASN A 104 -3.00 16.24 -8.37
CA ASN A 104 -4.25 15.47 -8.34
C ASN A 104 -4.42 14.53 -9.53
N LEU A 105 -3.81 14.81 -10.69
CA LEU A 105 -3.84 13.88 -11.82
C LEU A 105 -3.29 12.50 -11.45
N ARG A 106 -2.33 12.44 -10.52
CA ARG A 106 -1.77 11.18 -10.00
C ARG A 106 -2.78 10.32 -9.22
N SER A 107 -3.97 10.83 -8.92
CA SER A 107 -5.04 10.02 -8.34
C SER A 107 -5.74 9.11 -9.37
N ASN A 108 -5.58 9.37 -10.68
CA ASN A 108 -6.17 8.56 -11.73
C ASN A 108 -5.48 7.19 -11.81
N PRO A 109 -6.21 6.07 -11.59
CA PRO A 109 -5.66 4.73 -11.71
C PRO A 109 -5.54 4.26 -13.17
N TYR A 110 -6.35 4.83 -14.05
CA TYR A 110 -6.42 4.50 -15.47
C TYR A 110 -6.44 5.77 -16.32
N LEU A 111 -5.97 5.64 -17.56
CA LEU A 111 -6.00 6.67 -18.59
C LEU A 111 -6.71 6.07 -19.80
N TYR A 112 -7.82 6.68 -20.22
CA TYR A 112 -8.64 6.17 -21.30
C TYR A 112 -8.48 7.02 -22.57
N LYS A 113 -8.80 6.45 -23.73
CA LYS A 113 -8.86 7.16 -25.00
C LYS A 113 -10.16 6.79 -25.70
N ALA A 114 -10.88 7.78 -26.24
CA ALA A 114 -12.02 7.52 -27.10
C ALA A 114 -11.53 7.01 -28.47
N ILE A 115 -12.25 6.03 -29.04
CA ILE A 115 -11.95 5.45 -30.35
C ILE A 115 -13.17 5.66 -31.24
N GLY A 116 -12.97 6.15 -32.47
CA GLY A 116 -14.02 6.36 -33.47
C GLY A 116 -13.84 7.66 -34.26
N ASP A 117 -14.61 7.81 -35.33
CA ASP A 117 -14.61 9.01 -36.16
C ASP A 117 -15.06 10.23 -35.33
N GLY A 118 -14.26 11.29 -35.36
CA GLY A 118 -14.51 12.51 -34.58
C GLY A 118 -14.14 12.42 -33.09
N ALA A 119 -13.56 11.31 -32.62
CA ALA A 119 -13.09 11.20 -31.24
C ALA A 119 -11.96 12.22 -30.95
N ALA A 120 -12.05 12.90 -29.80
CA ALA A 120 -11.01 13.81 -29.35
C ALA A 120 -9.68 13.05 -29.12
N ASN A 121 -8.56 13.66 -29.51
CA ASN A 121 -7.24 13.08 -29.31
C ASN A 121 -6.73 13.14 -27.86
N ASN A 122 -7.50 13.73 -26.95
CA ASN A 122 -7.13 13.87 -25.54
C ASN A 122 -7.39 12.59 -24.74
N VAL A 123 -6.57 12.38 -23.72
CA VAL A 123 -6.79 11.33 -22.73
C VAL A 123 -8.00 11.69 -21.87
N ILE A 124 -8.88 10.72 -21.66
CA ILE A 124 -10.01 10.81 -20.74
C ILE A 124 -9.52 10.40 -19.35
N ILE A 125 -9.70 11.31 -18.40
CA ILE A 125 -9.34 11.15 -16.99
C ILE A 125 -10.53 11.50 -16.09
N PHE A 126 -10.47 11.09 -14.84
CA PHE A 126 -11.38 11.59 -13.83
C PHE A 126 -11.10 13.06 -13.57
N ALA A 127 -12.17 13.83 -13.41
CA ALA A 127 -12.07 15.22 -12.97
C ALA A 127 -11.33 15.28 -11.63
N ASP A 128 -10.45 16.27 -11.47
CA ASP A 128 -9.47 16.35 -10.38
C ASP A 128 -9.61 17.63 -9.53
N GLY A 129 -10.44 18.58 -9.98
CA GLY A 129 -10.80 19.82 -9.28
C GLY A 129 -12.18 19.79 -8.61
N GLY A 130 -12.39 20.69 -7.64
CA GLY A 130 -13.66 20.89 -6.96
C GLY A 130 -14.22 19.65 -6.24
N ASP A 131 -15.52 19.64 -6.03
CA ASP A 131 -16.24 18.57 -5.32
C ASP A 131 -16.20 17.24 -6.09
N LEU A 132 -16.30 17.29 -7.42
CA LEU A 132 -16.18 16.11 -8.26
C LEU A 132 -14.79 15.46 -8.13
N GLY A 133 -13.73 16.27 -8.10
CA GLY A 133 -12.37 15.80 -7.85
C GLY A 133 -12.20 15.20 -6.46
N ALA A 134 -12.80 15.81 -5.44
CA ALA A 134 -12.80 15.26 -4.08
C ALA A 134 -13.51 13.90 -4.01
N TYR A 135 -14.65 13.76 -4.69
CA TYR A 135 -15.38 12.50 -4.79
C TYR A 135 -14.57 11.41 -5.52
N ASN A 136 -13.99 11.71 -6.69
CA ASN A 136 -13.15 10.76 -7.43
C ASN A 136 -11.94 10.29 -6.61
N ARG A 137 -11.34 11.22 -5.86
CA ARG A 137 -10.26 10.93 -4.91
C ARG A 137 -10.70 10.05 -3.74
N ALA A 138 -11.89 10.29 -3.18
CA ALA A 138 -12.49 9.41 -2.17
C ALA A 138 -12.68 7.98 -2.71
N GLN A 139 -13.18 7.84 -3.94
CA GLN A 139 -13.35 6.53 -4.59
C GLN A 139 -12.01 5.84 -4.86
N ARG A 140 -10.99 6.58 -5.31
CA ARG A 140 -9.63 6.02 -5.46
C ARG A 140 -9.10 5.48 -4.14
N SER A 141 -9.32 6.20 -3.03
CA SER A 141 -8.91 5.74 -1.71
C SER A 141 -9.61 4.43 -1.30
N LEU A 142 -10.91 4.28 -1.62
CA LEU A 142 -11.63 3.02 -1.39
C LEU A 142 -11.04 1.87 -2.22
N HIS A 143 -10.81 2.07 -3.52
CA HIS A 143 -10.16 1.06 -4.37
C HIS A 143 -8.78 0.67 -3.83
N HIS A 144 -7.97 1.65 -3.39
CA HIS A 144 -6.67 1.39 -2.79
C HIS A 144 -6.79 0.53 -1.52
N MET A 145 -7.88 0.66 -0.76
CA MET A 145 -8.13 -0.24 0.38
C MET A 145 -8.30 -1.67 -0.11
N ILE A 146 -9.24 -1.88 -1.04
CA ILE A 146 -9.62 -3.20 -1.56
C ILE A 146 -8.42 -3.91 -2.17
N GLU A 147 -7.62 -3.20 -2.98
CA GLU A 147 -6.39 -3.67 -3.60
C GLU A 147 -5.35 -4.23 -2.59
N ASN A 148 -5.40 -3.79 -1.33
CA ASN A 148 -4.44 -4.18 -0.29
C ASN A 148 -5.10 -4.94 0.88
N PHE A 149 -6.41 -5.19 0.85
CA PHE A 149 -7.17 -5.64 2.02
C PHE A 149 -7.02 -7.14 2.32
N ALA A 150 -6.83 -7.96 1.29
CA ALA A 150 -6.83 -9.42 1.41
C ALA A 150 -5.80 -9.94 2.42
N VAL A 151 -4.60 -9.35 2.41
CA VAL A 151 -3.50 -9.73 3.31
C VAL A 151 -3.83 -9.40 4.76
N ILE A 152 -4.41 -8.23 5.00
CA ILE A 152 -4.84 -7.82 6.34
C ILE A 152 -5.89 -8.81 6.85
N LEU A 153 -6.94 -9.11 6.08
CA LEU A 153 -7.99 -10.03 6.54
C LEU A 153 -7.44 -11.41 6.89
N ALA A 154 -6.61 -12.00 6.01
CA ALA A 154 -6.01 -13.30 6.26
C ALA A 154 -5.06 -13.26 7.48
N GLY A 155 -4.26 -12.20 7.59
CA GLY A 155 -3.36 -11.98 8.72
C GLY A 155 -4.08 -11.77 10.04
N LEU A 156 -5.19 -11.01 10.07
CA LEU A 156 -6.01 -10.81 11.29
C LEU A 156 -6.49 -12.15 11.84
N PHE A 157 -6.93 -13.06 10.98
CA PHE A 157 -7.37 -14.39 11.40
C PHE A 157 -6.22 -15.24 11.93
N LEU A 158 -5.13 -15.41 11.15
CA LEU A 158 -4.04 -16.30 11.55
C LEU A 158 -3.22 -15.73 12.71
N VAL A 159 -2.77 -14.48 12.60
CA VAL A 159 -1.88 -13.84 13.58
C VAL A 159 -2.56 -13.66 14.93
N SER A 160 -3.88 -13.51 14.99
CA SER A 160 -4.60 -13.39 16.26
C SER A 160 -4.55 -14.67 17.10
N GLN A 161 -4.30 -15.84 16.49
CA GLN A 161 -4.13 -17.10 17.23
C GLN A 161 -2.85 -17.12 18.08
N VAL A 162 -1.83 -16.35 17.68
CA VAL A 162 -0.56 -16.25 18.39
C VAL A 162 -0.46 -14.93 19.17
N PHE A 163 -0.74 -13.81 18.49
CA PHE A 163 -0.54 -12.44 18.97
C PHE A 163 -1.86 -11.63 19.02
N PRO A 164 -2.89 -12.04 19.79
CA PRO A 164 -4.22 -11.43 19.76
C PRO A 164 -4.22 -9.95 20.14
N PHE A 165 -3.52 -9.57 21.22
CA PHE A 165 -3.45 -8.17 21.64
C PHE A 165 -2.66 -7.28 20.67
N PRO A 166 -1.46 -7.68 20.19
CA PRO A 166 -0.79 -6.95 19.11
C PRO A 166 -1.63 -6.79 17.84
N VAL A 167 -2.40 -7.82 17.45
CA VAL A 167 -3.31 -7.76 16.30
C VAL A 167 -4.44 -6.76 16.54
N PHE A 168 -5.02 -6.71 17.74
CA PHE A 168 -6.02 -5.70 18.10
C PHE A 168 -5.46 -4.28 17.96
N VAL A 169 -4.26 -4.02 18.49
CA VAL A 169 -3.59 -2.71 18.35
C VAL A 169 -3.33 -2.37 16.88
N CYS A 170 -2.80 -3.32 16.10
CA CYS A 170 -2.59 -3.13 14.67
C CYS A 170 -3.90 -2.80 13.93
N THR A 171 -5.01 -3.44 14.31
CA THR A 171 -6.34 -3.18 13.72
C THR A 171 -6.81 -1.76 14.02
N CYS A 172 -6.66 -1.28 15.25
CA CYS A 172 -7.00 0.10 15.61
C CYS A 172 -6.16 1.12 14.83
N VAL A 173 -4.84 0.92 14.75
CA VAL A 173 -3.93 1.80 14.00
C VAL A 173 -4.22 1.75 12.50
N PHE A 174 -4.52 0.57 11.96
CA PHE A 174 -4.94 0.40 10.57
C PHE A 174 -6.22 1.18 10.29
N GLY A 175 -7.25 1.01 11.13
CA GLY A 175 -8.53 1.71 11.01
C GLY A 175 -8.38 3.22 11.04
N LEU A 176 -7.62 3.75 12.00
CA LEU A 176 -7.29 5.18 12.07
C LEU A 176 -6.53 5.64 10.82
N GLY A 177 -5.51 4.88 10.39
CA GLY A 177 -4.76 5.16 9.17
C GLY A 177 -5.65 5.21 7.93
N ARG A 178 -6.61 4.29 7.80
CA ARG A 178 -7.57 4.26 6.68
C ARG A 178 -8.54 5.45 6.71
N ILE A 179 -9.02 5.86 7.88
CA ILE A 179 -9.86 7.06 8.02
C ILE A 179 -9.07 8.30 7.60
N LEU A 180 -7.85 8.47 8.13
CA LEU A 180 -6.97 9.59 7.78
C LEU A 180 -6.58 9.58 6.31
N HIS A 181 -6.34 8.41 5.73
CA HIS A 181 -6.07 8.26 4.30
C HIS A 181 -7.26 8.71 3.47
N GLN A 182 -8.46 8.25 3.83
CA GLN A 182 -9.71 8.58 3.13
C GLN A 182 -9.99 10.07 3.15
N VAL A 183 -9.97 10.68 4.34
CA VAL A 183 -10.20 12.13 4.52
C VAL A 183 -9.06 12.94 3.88
N GLY A 184 -7.82 12.53 4.06
CA GLY A 184 -6.66 13.19 3.46
C GLY A 184 -6.66 13.17 1.93
N TYR A 185 -7.19 12.11 1.31
CA TYR A 185 -7.28 12.02 -0.15
C TYR A 185 -8.25 13.05 -0.72
N THR A 186 -9.33 13.41 -0.02
CA THR A 186 -10.34 14.35 -0.54
C THR A 186 -9.80 15.78 -0.63
N THR A 187 -8.87 16.17 0.24
CA THR A 187 -8.30 17.53 0.27
C THR A 187 -7.25 17.79 -0.82
N GLY A 188 -6.66 16.73 -1.37
CA GLY A 188 -5.71 16.80 -2.49
C GLY A 188 -4.68 15.67 -2.47
N TYR A 189 -3.90 15.57 -3.55
CA TYR A 189 -2.83 14.58 -3.64
C TYR A 189 -1.69 14.92 -2.67
N GLY A 190 -1.37 13.97 -1.78
CA GLY A 190 -0.37 14.13 -0.72
C GLY A 190 -0.98 14.17 0.68
N GLY A 191 -2.18 14.73 0.86
CA GLY A 191 -2.84 14.79 2.18
C GLY A 191 -3.13 13.42 2.80
N HIS A 192 -3.17 12.37 1.98
CA HIS A 192 -3.38 10.99 2.39
C HIS A 192 -2.12 10.28 2.92
N ALA A 193 -0.93 10.87 2.76
CA ALA A 193 0.34 10.17 2.99
C ALA A 193 0.50 9.66 4.43
N LEU A 194 0.10 10.45 5.43
CA LEU A 194 0.17 10.03 6.84
C LEU A 194 -0.73 8.81 7.11
N GLY A 195 -1.98 8.86 6.65
CA GLY A 195 -2.90 7.74 6.78
C GLY A 195 -2.42 6.49 6.02
N PHE A 196 -1.82 6.69 4.83
CA PHE A 196 -1.15 5.62 4.09
C PHE A 196 -0.06 4.99 4.96
N MET A 197 0.88 5.77 5.50
CA MET A 197 1.99 5.24 6.30
C MET A 197 1.53 4.46 7.52
N LEU A 198 0.51 4.94 8.24
CA LEU A 198 -0.06 4.24 9.40
C LEU A 198 -0.70 2.90 9.00
N SER A 199 -1.54 2.89 7.97
CA SER A 199 -2.14 1.64 7.49
C SER A 199 -1.09 0.69 6.90
N PHE A 200 -0.11 1.22 6.18
CA PHE A 200 0.94 0.44 5.55
C PHE A 200 1.86 -0.22 6.57
N ILE A 201 2.33 0.50 7.59
CA ILE A 201 3.20 -0.09 8.62
C ILE A 201 2.48 -1.19 9.39
N THR A 202 1.17 -1.06 9.65
CA THR A 202 0.40 -2.13 10.30
C THR A 202 0.30 -3.39 9.43
N CYS A 203 0.14 -3.25 8.10
CA CYS A 203 0.23 -4.39 7.19
C CYS A 203 1.59 -5.07 7.29
N GLN A 204 2.68 -4.29 7.31
CA GLN A 204 4.05 -4.84 7.39
C GLN A 204 4.31 -5.53 8.74
N ILE A 205 3.76 -5.03 9.85
CA ILE A 205 3.87 -5.67 11.17
C ILE A 205 3.12 -7.01 11.18
N ILE A 206 1.89 -7.07 10.65
CA ILE A 206 1.13 -8.32 10.54
C ILE A 206 1.85 -9.33 9.64
N GLU A 207 2.36 -8.89 8.49
CA GLU A 207 3.19 -9.70 7.60
C GLU A 207 4.45 -10.21 8.33
N GLY A 208 5.12 -9.34 9.09
CA GLY A 208 6.28 -9.68 9.91
C GLY A 208 5.98 -10.74 10.96
N MET A 209 4.80 -10.69 11.61
CA MET A 209 4.36 -11.72 12.55
C MET A 209 4.10 -13.06 11.82
N CYS A 210 3.53 -13.03 10.61
CA CYS A 210 3.40 -14.25 9.80
C CYS A 210 4.76 -14.87 9.47
N ILE A 211 5.73 -14.05 9.02
CA ILE A 211 7.09 -14.51 8.71
C ILE A 211 7.75 -15.09 9.96
N LEU A 212 7.61 -14.44 11.12
CA LEU A 212 8.19 -14.92 12.38
C LEU A 212 7.64 -16.31 12.77
N VAL A 213 6.32 -16.52 12.71
CA VAL A 213 5.69 -17.82 13.01
C VAL A 213 6.15 -18.89 12.02
N ALA A 214 6.20 -18.56 10.72
CA ALA A 214 6.68 -19.47 9.70
C ALA A 214 8.13 -19.90 9.95
N LEU A 215 9.04 -18.95 10.22
CA LEU A 215 10.45 -19.23 10.49
C LEU A 215 10.66 -20.08 11.76
N LYS A 216 9.88 -19.82 12.81
CA LYS A 216 9.86 -20.64 14.03
C LYS A 216 9.40 -22.07 13.73
N GLY A 217 8.33 -22.24 12.95
CA GLY A 217 7.82 -23.56 12.55
C GLY A 217 8.79 -24.35 11.67
N LEU A 218 9.59 -23.66 10.85
CA LEU A 218 10.64 -24.26 10.02
C LEU A 218 11.95 -24.52 10.77
N GLY A 219 12.04 -24.16 12.06
CA GLY A 219 13.25 -24.34 12.87
C GLY A 219 14.42 -23.40 12.50
N VAL A 220 14.12 -22.26 11.86
CA VAL A 220 15.13 -21.26 11.45
C VAL A 220 15.45 -20.26 12.57
N LEU A 221 14.45 -19.95 13.41
CA LEU A 221 14.55 -19.02 14.55
C LEU A 221 14.13 -19.71 15.84
#